data_AF-A0A9D2TQ95-F1
#
_entry.id   AF-A0A9D2TQ95-F1
#
_cell.length_a   1.000
_cell.length_b   1.000
_cell.length_c   1.000
_cell.angle_alpha   90.00
_cell.angle_beta   90.00
_cell.angle_gamma   90.00
#
_symmetry.space_group_name_H-M   'P 1'
#
loop_
_entity.id
_entity.type
_entity.pdbx_description
1 polymer ?
#
loop_
_entity_poly.entity_id
_entity_poly.type
_entity_poly.pdbx_seq_one_letter_code
_entity_poly.pdbx_strand_id
1 'polypeptide(L)'
;MIYLSHFQFPDQEQEYDFILRQKRTCYDTYYPFQILSRHRLRMLDFEPVTILYGGNGSGKTTALNVIAEKLNLKRDSLYNRSSFFEDYTALCGYEAEGGAPAEGRIITSDDVFDFMLNLRSLNAGIDRKRETLFDDYLDAKYSHFQMRSLD
;
A
#
# COMPACT_ATOMS: atom_id res chain seq x y z
N MET A 1 12.14 14.88 -15.22
CA MET A 1 10.72 14.71 -15.57
C MET A 1 9.98 14.43 -14.28
N ILE A 2 9.12 15.34 -13.87
CA ILE A 2 8.35 15.24 -12.62
C ILE A 2 6.90 14.93 -13.01
N TYR A 3 6.45 13.71 -12.71
CA TYR A 3 5.12 13.22 -13.13
C TYR A 3 3.96 13.80 -12.31
N LEU A 4 4.20 14.27 -11.09
CA LEU A 4 3.25 14.97 -10.25
C LEU A 4 4.01 16.15 -9.65
N SER A 5 3.64 17.38 -9.96
CA SER A 5 4.32 18.60 -9.47
C SER A 5 3.66 19.13 -8.21
N HIS A 6 2.32 19.21 -8.23
CA HIS A 6 1.54 19.78 -7.13
C HIS A 6 0.34 18.90 -6.80
N PHE A 7 0.02 18.79 -5.52
CA PHE A 7 -1.24 18.20 -5.07
C PHE A 7 -1.92 19.12 -4.07
N GLN A 8 -3.21 19.38 -4.29
CA GLN A 8 -4.03 20.24 -3.47
C GLN A 8 -5.10 19.42 -2.73
N PHE A 9 -5.11 19.55 -1.41
CA PHE A 9 -6.16 19.00 -0.54
C PHE A 9 -7.26 20.05 -0.32
N PRO A 10 -8.50 19.62 -0.01
CA PRO A 10 -9.54 20.55 0.41
C PRO A 10 -9.11 21.30 1.67
N ASP A 11 -9.54 22.55 1.77
CA ASP A 11 -9.32 23.32 2.98
C ASP A 11 -10.42 23.10 4.03
N GLN A 12 -10.22 23.72 5.18
CA GLN A 12 -11.12 23.57 6.32
C GLN A 12 -12.55 24.06 6.02
N GLU A 13 -12.72 25.08 5.19
CA GLU A 13 -14.05 25.61 4.86
C GLU A 13 -14.76 24.66 3.90
N GLN A 14 -14.08 24.17 2.87
CA GLN A 14 -14.62 23.17 1.94
C GLN A 14 -15.05 21.89 2.67
N GLU A 15 -14.22 21.41 3.59
CA GLU A 15 -14.55 20.25 4.42
C GLU A 15 -15.74 20.52 5.35
N TYR A 16 -15.80 21.70 5.97
CA TYR A 16 -16.88 22.07 6.87
C TYR A 16 -18.23 22.16 6.14
N ASP A 17 -18.24 22.78 4.96
CA ASP A 17 -19.41 22.88 4.10
C ASP A 17 -19.94 21.50 3.69
N PHE A 18 -19.05 20.57 3.36
CA PHE A 18 -19.43 19.19 3.06
C PHE A 18 -20.11 18.52 4.25
N ILE A 19 -19.49 18.62 5.43
CA ILE A 19 -20.00 17.98 6.65
C ILE A 19 -21.35 18.58 7.05
N LEU A 20 -21.53 19.89 6.98
CA LEU A 20 -22.80 20.55 7.30
C LEU A 20 -23.95 20.15 6.35
N ARG A 21 -23.65 19.86 5.09
CA ARG A 21 -24.65 19.36 4.13
C ARG A 21 -25.09 17.94 4.44
N GLN A 22 -24.30 17.19 5.22
CA GLN A 22 -24.64 15.82 5.53
C GLN A 22 -25.70 15.74 6.63
N LYS A 23 -26.93 15.37 6.24
CA LYS A 23 -28.09 15.36 7.14
C LYS A 23 -28.33 14.01 7.83
N ARG A 24 -27.71 12.94 7.34
CA ARG A 24 -27.89 11.59 7.90
C ARG A 24 -26.91 11.37 9.05
N THR A 25 -27.39 10.70 10.09
CA THR A 25 -26.61 10.40 11.31
C THR A 25 -26.11 8.97 11.38
N CYS A 26 -26.28 8.18 10.31
CA CYS A 26 -25.94 6.76 10.26
C CYS A 26 -24.48 6.47 9.88
N TYR A 27 -23.64 7.50 9.78
CA TYR A 27 -22.25 7.35 9.36
C TYR A 27 -21.34 7.28 10.57
N ASP A 28 -20.57 6.20 10.68
CA ASP A 28 -19.67 5.96 11.80
C ASP A 28 -18.35 6.74 11.70
N THR A 29 -18.01 7.22 10.49
CA THR A 29 -16.78 7.96 10.24
C THR A 29 -16.93 8.91 9.06
N TYR A 30 -16.21 10.03 9.14
CA TYR A 30 -16.05 11.01 8.06
C TYR A 30 -14.66 10.92 7.43
N TYR A 31 -13.91 9.84 7.64
CA TYR A 31 -12.59 9.67 7.03
C TYR A 31 -12.64 9.88 5.50
N PRO A 32 -11.79 10.73 4.88
CA PRO A 32 -10.56 11.31 5.43
C PRO A 32 -10.69 12.79 5.88
N PHE A 33 -11.92 13.32 5.96
CA PHE A 33 -12.16 14.70 6.40
C PHE A 33 -11.62 14.97 7.81
N GLN A 34 -11.23 16.21 8.05
CA GLN A 34 -10.64 16.73 9.28
C GLN A 34 -9.30 16.11 9.68
N ILE A 35 -8.61 15.37 8.81
CA ILE A 35 -7.29 14.82 9.14
C ILE A 35 -6.20 15.81 8.72
N LEU A 36 -6.16 16.15 7.43
CA LEU A 36 -5.10 17.02 6.89
C LEU A 36 -5.39 18.50 7.17
N SER A 37 -6.65 18.91 7.09
CA SER A 37 -7.09 20.28 7.38
C SER A 37 -6.82 20.70 8.83
N ARG A 38 -6.85 19.77 9.81
CA ARG A 38 -6.44 20.02 11.21
C ARG A 38 -4.98 20.46 11.32
N HIS A 39 -4.13 19.99 10.42
CA HIS A 39 -2.73 20.38 10.32
C HIS A 39 -2.50 21.52 9.33
N ARG A 40 -3.57 22.09 8.76
CA ARG A 40 -3.55 23.14 7.73
C ARG A 40 -2.73 22.73 6.48
N LEU A 41 -2.60 21.43 6.23
CA LEU A 41 -1.93 20.93 5.04
C LEU A 41 -2.88 21.05 3.85
N ARG A 42 -2.66 22.07 3.02
CA ARG A 42 -3.47 22.34 1.83
C ARG A 42 -2.80 21.94 0.52
N MET A 43 -1.47 21.93 0.50
CA MET A 43 -0.70 21.73 -0.72
C MET A 43 0.57 20.93 -0.42
N LEU A 44 0.96 20.09 -1.38
CA LEU A 44 2.25 19.42 -1.43
C LEU A 44 2.89 19.68 -2.78
N ASP A 45 4.11 20.21 -2.72
CA ASP A 45 4.97 20.39 -3.88
C ASP A 45 5.93 19.19 -3.93
N PHE A 46 6.03 18.55 -5.09
CA PHE A 46 6.76 17.30 -5.25
C PHE A 46 8.10 17.51 -5.93
N GLU A 47 9.12 16.89 -5.34
CA GLU A 47 10.44 16.70 -5.90
C GLU A 47 10.57 15.25 -6.38
N PRO A 48 11.62 14.89 -7.15
CA PRO A 48 11.85 13.51 -7.56
C PRO A 48 11.81 12.50 -6.41
N VAL A 49 12.19 12.93 -5.20
CA VAL A 49 12.02 12.19 -3.96
C VAL A 49 11.45 13.12 -2.89
N THR A 50 10.17 12.93 -2.54
CA THR A 50 9.50 13.63 -1.44
C THR A 50 9.28 12.67 -0.28
N ILE A 51 9.68 13.07 0.94
CA ILE A 51 9.54 12.26 2.16
C ILE A 51 8.57 12.95 3.11
N LEU A 52 7.47 12.26 3.45
CA LEU A 52 6.55 12.70 4.51
C LEU A 52 6.97 12.07 5.84
N TYR A 53 7.46 12.88 6.78
CA TYR A 53 7.90 12.45 8.11
C TYR A 53 7.05 13.09 9.22
N GLY A 54 6.75 12.32 10.27
CA GLY A 54 5.95 12.78 11.41
C GLY A 54 5.45 11.63 12.28
N GLY A 55 4.91 11.95 13.46
CA GLY A 55 4.39 10.97 14.42
C GLY A 55 3.15 10.22 13.96
N ASN A 56 2.75 9.17 14.70
CA ASN A 56 1.52 8.43 14.42
C ASN A 56 0.30 9.35 14.54
N GLY A 57 -0.70 9.15 13.67
CA GLY A 57 -1.90 9.98 13.63
C GLY A 57 -1.74 11.33 12.91
N SER A 58 -0.55 11.69 12.42
CA SER A 58 -0.31 12.96 11.72
C SER A 58 -0.89 13.05 10.30
N GLY A 59 -1.63 12.04 9.84
CA GLY A 59 -2.27 12.03 8.52
C GLY A 59 -1.40 11.62 7.33
N LYS A 60 -0.14 11.17 7.52
CA LYS A 60 0.75 10.74 6.41
C LYS A 60 0.12 9.69 5.50
N THR A 61 -0.33 8.58 6.09
CA THR A 61 -0.99 7.49 5.36
C THR A 61 -2.27 7.96 4.68
N THR A 62 -3.00 8.88 5.32
CA THR A 62 -4.19 9.51 4.74
C THR A 62 -3.85 10.33 3.50
N ALA A 63 -2.83 11.18 3.56
CA ALA A 63 -2.36 11.95 2.41
C ALA A 63 -1.99 11.03 1.24
N LEU A 64 -1.19 9.99 1.50
CA LEU A 64 -0.78 9.03 0.47
C LEU A 64 -1.96 8.27 -0.15
N ASN A 65 -2.93 7.82 0.66
CA ASN A 65 -4.12 7.12 0.16
C ASN A 65 -5.00 8.05 -0.69
N VAL A 66 -5.17 9.31 -0.28
CA VAL A 66 -5.94 10.31 -1.03
C VAL A 66 -5.27 10.60 -2.38
N ILE A 67 -3.94 10.80 -2.40
CA ILE A 67 -3.19 11.04 -3.63
C ILE A 67 -3.33 9.83 -4.57
N ALA A 68 -3.14 8.62 -4.04
CA ALA A 68 -3.22 7.40 -4.82
C ALA A 68 -4.60 7.18 -5.44
N GLU A 69 -5.67 7.41 -4.69
CA GLU A 69 -7.03 7.29 -5.21
C GLU A 69 -7.35 8.40 -6.23
N LYS A 70 -6.94 9.65 -5.97
CA LYS A 70 -7.17 10.77 -6.90
C LYS A 70 -6.49 10.55 -8.25
N LEU A 71 -5.32 9.93 -8.24
CA LEU A 71 -4.56 9.57 -9.44
C LEU A 71 -4.94 8.19 -10.00
N ASN A 72 -5.90 7.49 -9.38
CA ASN A 72 -6.35 6.15 -9.76
C ASN A 72 -5.19 5.13 -9.88
N LEU A 73 -4.26 5.17 -8.92
CA LEU A 73 -3.10 4.29 -8.89
C LEU A 73 -3.50 2.85 -8.54
N LYS A 74 -2.79 1.88 -9.12
CA LYS A 74 -2.98 0.46 -8.78
C LYS A 74 -2.56 0.19 -7.34
N ARG A 75 -3.25 -0.74 -6.68
CA ARG A 75 -2.90 -1.23 -5.35
C ARG A 75 -3.33 -2.68 -5.15
N ASP A 76 -2.60 -3.39 -4.28
CA ASP A 76 -2.88 -4.79 -3.94
C ASP A 76 -3.51 -4.94 -2.53
N SER A 77 -3.00 -4.22 -1.52
CA SER A 77 -3.53 -4.19 -0.14
C SER A 77 -4.94 -3.57 -0.01
N LEU A 78 -5.57 -3.71 1.18
CA LEU A 78 -6.76 -2.97 1.61
C LEU A 78 -6.39 -1.73 2.46
N TYR A 79 -7.23 -0.69 2.48
CA TYR A 79 -6.96 0.62 3.11
C TYR A 79 -8.25 1.10 3.73
N ASN A 80 -8.11 1.93 4.77
CA ASN A 80 -9.26 2.49 5.45
C ASN A 80 -10.04 3.41 4.52
N ARG A 81 -11.27 3.05 4.15
CA ARG A 81 -12.15 3.82 3.28
C ARG A 81 -13.46 4.09 4.02
N SER A 82 -14.08 5.22 3.75
CA SER A 82 -15.44 5.52 4.24
C SER A 82 -16.37 5.78 3.06
N SER A 83 -17.66 5.96 3.34
CA SER A 83 -18.66 6.37 2.35
C SER A 83 -18.40 7.75 1.71
N PHE A 84 -17.46 8.54 2.24
CA PHE A 84 -17.15 9.89 1.76
C PHE A 84 -15.74 10.02 1.17
N PHE A 85 -15.04 8.91 0.98
CA PHE A 85 -13.67 8.96 0.51
C PHE A 85 -13.59 9.54 -0.90
N GLU A 86 -14.51 9.15 -1.78
CA GLU A 86 -14.65 9.63 -3.14
C GLU A 86 -15.10 11.10 -3.18
N ASP A 87 -15.97 11.51 -2.26
CA ASP A 87 -16.37 12.91 -2.13
C ASP A 87 -15.16 13.79 -1.80
N TYR A 88 -14.30 13.33 -0.88
CA TYR A 88 -13.07 14.03 -0.53
C TYR A 88 -12.08 14.11 -1.69
N THR A 89 -11.85 13.00 -2.41
CA THR A 89 -10.94 13.01 -3.55
C THR A 89 -11.48 13.87 -4.70
N ALA A 90 -12.80 13.96 -4.87
CA ALA A 90 -13.41 14.88 -5.83
C ALA A 90 -13.05 16.35 -5.54
N LEU A 91 -12.95 16.73 -4.26
CA LEU A 91 -12.53 18.08 -3.84
C LEU A 91 -11.02 18.35 -4.00
N CYS A 92 -10.20 17.32 -4.15
CA CYS A 92 -8.76 17.47 -4.34
C CYS A 92 -8.41 17.94 -5.76
N GLY A 93 -7.29 18.64 -5.90
CA GLY A 93 -6.69 19.04 -7.18
C GLY A 93 -5.28 18.48 -7.33
N TYR A 94 -4.77 18.38 -8.55
CA TYR A 94 -3.37 18.08 -8.78
C TYR A 94 -2.89 18.66 -10.12
N GLU A 95 -1.57 18.84 -10.22
CA GLU A 95 -0.87 19.20 -11.44
C GLU A 95 0.20 18.15 -11.74
N ALA A 96 0.29 17.75 -13.00
CA ALA A 96 1.16 16.69 -13.47
C ALA A 96 1.67 17.03 -14.88
N GLU A 97 2.98 16.99 -15.10
CA GLU A 97 3.56 17.19 -16.44
C GLU A 97 3.11 16.04 -17.36
N GLY A 98 2.24 16.33 -18.31
CA GLY A 98 1.69 15.34 -19.24
C GLY A 98 0.41 14.63 -18.78
N GLY A 99 -0.21 15.09 -17.68
CA GLY A 99 -1.44 14.52 -17.13
C GLY A 99 -1.19 13.36 -16.16
N ALA A 100 -2.25 12.66 -15.75
CA ALA A 100 -2.14 11.53 -14.83
C ALA A 100 -1.12 10.49 -15.37
N PRO A 101 -0.24 9.94 -14.51
CA PRO A 101 0.73 8.95 -14.93
C PRO A 101 0.01 7.73 -15.53
N ALA A 102 0.40 7.33 -16.74
CA ALA A 102 -0.19 6.17 -17.43
C ALA A 102 -0.03 4.87 -16.63
N GLU A 103 1.07 4.77 -15.88
CA GLU A 103 1.34 3.69 -14.94
C GLU A 103 1.82 4.25 -13.62
N GLY A 104 1.14 3.88 -12.54
CA GLY A 104 1.56 4.19 -11.18
C GLY A 104 0.94 3.22 -10.19
N ARG A 105 1.62 3.06 -9.05
CA ARG A 105 1.26 2.11 -8.02
C ARG A 105 1.54 2.72 -6.65
N ILE A 106 0.66 2.45 -5.70
CA ILE A 106 0.93 2.66 -4.28
C ILE A 106 1.39 1.33 -3.68
N ILE A 107 2.49 1.39 -2.93
CA ILE A 107 3.05 0.25 -2.19
C ILE A 107 2.99 0.62 -0.72
N THR A 108 2.37 -0.25 0.07
CA THR A 108 2.18 -0.08 1.51
C THR A 108 3.07 -1.03 2.31
N SER A 109 3.11 -0.84 3.62
CA SER A 109 3.79 -1.78 4.52
C SER A 109 3.23 -3.19 4.40
N ASP A 110 1.92 -3.33 4.25
CA ASP A 110 1.23 -4.61 4.23
C ASP A 110 1.63 -5.42 3.00
N ASP A 111 1.77 -4.76 1.84
CA ASP A 111 2.25 -5.39 0.60
C ASP A 111 3.66 -5.99 0.78
N VAL A 112 4.54 -5.27 1.50
CA VAL A 112 5.90 -5.73 1.81
C VAL A 112 5.89 -6.86 2.84
N PHE A 113 5.06 -6.75 3.88
CA PHE A 113 4.94 -7.77 4.92
C PHE A 113 4.38 -9.09 4.36
N ASP A 114 3.33 -9.04 3.56
CA ASP A 114 2.73 -10.22 2.92
C ASP A 114 3.73 -10.92 2.00
N PHE A 115 4.47 -10.16 1.21
CA PHE A 115 5.56 -10.71 0.39
C PHE A 115 6.62 -11.42 1.25
N MET A 116 7.05 -10.79 2.35
CA MET A 116 8.03 -11.38 3.26
C MET A 116 7.49 -12.66 3.93
N LEU A 117 6.23 -12.69 4.37
CA LEU A 117 5.60 -13.87 4.96
C LEU A 117 5.47 -15.02 3.96
N ASN A 118 5.16 -14.71 2.71
CA ASN A 118 5.13 -15.68 1.62
C ASN A 118 6.51 -16.29 1.37
N LEU A 119 7.57 -15.48 1.32
CA LEU A 119 8.95 -15.98 1.20
C LEU A 119 9.34 -16.90 2.36
N ARG A 120 8.97 -16.55 3.60
CA ARG A 120 9.22 -17.40 4.77
C ARG A 120 8.46 -18.71 4.69
N SER A 121 7.19 -18.66 4.27
CA SER A 121 6.36 -19.87 4.08
C SER A 121 6.92 -20.78 3.00
N LEU A 122 7.40 -20.21 1.88
CA LEU A 122 8.09 -20.94 0.83
C LEU A 122 9.39 -21.57 1.33
N ASN A 123 10.21 -20.83 2.08
CA ASN A 123 11.45 -21.35 2.66
C ASN A 123 11.19 -22.46 3.69
N ALA A 124 10.16 -22.33 4.53
CA ALA A 124 9.76 -23.38 5.47
C ALA A 124 9.18 -24.63 4.75
N GLY A 125 8.53 -24.44 3.60
CA GLY A 125 8.14 -25.53 2.70
C GLY A 125 9.33 -26.18 1.97
N ILE A 126 10.39 -25.42 1.73
CA ILE A 126 11.67 -25.93 1.20
C ILE A 126 12.41 -26.74 2.27
N ASP A 127 12.32 -26.40 3.55
CA ASP A 127 12.94 -27.21 4.62
C ASP A 127 12.39 -28.64 4.66
N ARG A 128 11.09 -28.86 4.44
CA ARG A 128 10.52 -30.22 4.29
C ARG A 128 11.06 -30.97 3.07
N LYS A 129 11.28 -30.27 1.95
CA LYS A 129 11.88 -30.86 0.73
C LYS A 129 13.37 -31.12 0.90
N ARG A 130 14.05 -30.36 1.75
CA ARG A 130 15.49 -30.50 1.98
C ARG A 130 15.81 -31.65 2.91
N GLU A 131 15.04 -31.84 3.99
CA GLU A 131 15.14 -33.05 4.83
C GLU A 131 14.85 -34.31 4.04
N THR A 132 13.76 -34.35 3.26
CA THR A 132 13.44 -35.53 2.43
C THR A 132 14.49 -35.83 1.38
N LEU A 133 15.05 -34.82 0.70
CA LEU A 133 16.17 -35.03 -0.24
C LEU A 133 17.47 -35.45 0.47
N PHE A 134 17.69 -35.04 1.72
CA PHE A 134 18.82 -35.48 2.54
C PHE A 134 18.65 -36.93 3.00
N ASP A 135 17.46 -37.32 3.43
CA ASP A 135 17.13 -38.71 3.80
C ASP A 135 17.24 -39.62 2.58
N ASP A 136 16.67 -39.25 1.42
CA ASP A 136 16.80 -39.99 0.17
C ASP A 136 18.28 -40.15 -0.25
N TYR A 137 19.12 -39.13 -0.03
CA TYR A 137 20.56 -39.19 -0.30
C TYR A 137 21.29 -40.12 0.68
N LEU A 138 20.95 -40.08 1.98
CA LEU A 138 21.54 -40.97 2.99
C LEU A 138 21.12 -42.41 2.76
N ASP A 139 19.86 -42.67 2.44
CA ASP A 139 19.35 -43.99 2.08
C ASP A 139 20.04 -44.52 0.82
N ALA A 140 20.18 -43.72 -0.23
CA ALA A 140 20.93 -44.14 -1.42
C ALA A 140 22.41 -44.44 -1.09
N LYS A 141 23.05 -43.62 -0.25
CA LYS A 141 24.47 -43.75 0.11
C LYS A 141 24.78 -44.91 1.04
N TYR A 142 23.87 -45.24 1.96
CA TYR A 142 24.01 -46.35 2.91
C TYR A 142 23.21 -47.59 2.52
N SER A 143 22.46 -47.55 1.41
CA SER A 143 21.86 -48.74 0.82
C SER A 143 22.96 -49.76 0.54
N HIS A 144 22.81 -50.95 1.12
CA HIS A 144 23.71 -52.06 0.87
C HIS A 144 23.54 -52.50 -0.59
N PHE A 145 24.32 -51.91 -1.50
CA PHE A 145 24.45 -52.40 -2.85
C PHE A 145 25.24 -53.71 -2.84
N GLN A 146 24.54 -54.83 -2.88
CA GLN A 146 25.15 -56.14 -3.11
C GLN A 146 25.18 -56.41 -4.62
N MET A 147 26.33 -56.20 -5.24
CA MET A 147 26.55 -56.62 -6.63
C MET A 147 26.57 -58.15 -6.67
N ARG A 148 25.48 -58.78 -7.11
CA ARG A 148 25.44 -60.22 -7.37
C ARG A 148 25.86 -60.47 -8.82
N SER A 149 27.17 -60.66 -8.98
CA SER A 149 27.95 -61.04 -10.17
C SER A 149 27.58 -60.41 -11.53
N LEU A 150 28.61 -60.16 -12.33
CA LEU A 150 28.47 -59.96 -13.77
C LEU A 150 28.64 -61.33 -14.42
N ASP A 151 27.54 -61.98 -14.78
CA ASP A 151 27.54 -62.96 -15.88
C ASP A 151 27.10 -62.24 -17.16
#